data_AF-A2EF76-F1
#
_entry.id   AF-A2EF76-F1
#
_cell.length_a   1.000
_cell.length_b   1.000
_cell.length_c   1.000
_cell.angle_alpha   90.00
_cell.angle_beta   90.00
_cell.angle_gamma   90.00
#
_symmetry.space_group_name_H-M   'P 1'
#
loop_
_entity.id
_entity.type
_entity.pdbx_description
1 polymer ?
#
loop_
_entity_poly.entity_id
_entity_poly.type
_entity_poly.pdbx_seq_one_letter_code
_entity_poly.pdbx_strand_id
1 'polypeptide(L)' 'MKNYSLNSTANEIKNRWTSMVKNVYENTFKLLEKYNVVEAGNTGGGEYPNQDGFGWTNGVYCAFDEEKDL' A
#
# COMPACT_ATOMS: atom_id res chain seq x y z
N MET A 1 -1.19 10.68 12.50
CA MET A 1 -1.51 11.97 11.82
C MET A 1 -2.91 12.48 12.15
N LYS A 2 -3.97 11.68 11.95
CA LYS A 2 -5.35 12.07 12.30
C LYS A 2 -5.52 12.51 13.77
N ASN A 3 -4.94 11.78 14.72
CA ASN A 3 -4.97 12.14 16.16
C ASN A 3 -4.24 13.46 16.50
N TYR A 4 -3.50 14.03 15.54
CA TYR A 4 -2.83 15.33 15.66
C TYR A 4 -3.45 16.36 14.71
N SER A 5 -4.67 16.11 14.22
CA SER A 5 -5.40 16.97 13.28
C SER A 5 -4.72 17.20 11.92
N LEU A 6 -3.70 16.41 11.57
CA LEU A 6 -2.99 16.48 10.29
C LEU A 6 -3.71 15.64 9.22
N ASN A 7 -4.99 15.95 8.98
CA ASN A 7 -5.87 15.14 8.12
C ASN A 7 -5.45 15.15 6.64
N SER A 8 -5.03 16.30 6.12
CA SER A 8 -4.60 16.42 4.71
C SER A 8 -3.40 15.51 4.41
N THR A 9 -2.34 15.60 5.22
CA THR A 9 -1.15 14.77 5.08
C THR A 9 -1.47 13.28 5.28
N ALA A 10 -2.34 12.94 6.23
CA ALA A 10 -2.78 11.56 6.43
C ALA A 10 -3.44 11.00 5.16
N ASN A 11 -4.36 11.77 4.55
CA ASN A 11 -5.07 11.38 3.35
C ASN A 11 -4.14 11.31 2.13
N GLU A 12 -3.17 12.21 2.03
CA GLU A 12 -2.16 12.16 0.97
C GLU A 12 -1.35 10.86 1.01
N ILE A 13 -0.87 10.47 2.20
CA ILE A 13 -0.13 9.21 2.38
C ILE A 13 -1.03 8.01 2.06
N LYS A 14 -2.27 7.99 2.58
CA LYS A 14 -3.27 6.95 2.30
C LYS A 14 -3.47 6.76 0.79
N ASN A 15 -3.70 7.86 0.07
CA ASN A 15 -4.00 7.84 -1.36
C ASN A 15 -2.79 7.39 -2.19
N ARG A 16 -1.58 7.88 -1.87
CA ARG A 16 -0.36 7.45 -2.56
C ARG A 16 -0.08 5.97 -2.34
N TRP A 17 -0.19 5.50 -1.10
CA TRP A 17 0.04 4.10 -0.76
C TRP A 17 -0.96 3.17 -1.46
N THR A 18 -2.25 3.45 -1.37
CA THR A 18 -3.30 2.63 -2.02
C THR A 18 -3.15 2.60 -3.54
N SER A 19 -2.85 3.74 -4.17
CA SER A 19 -2.61 3.79 -5.63
C SER A 19 -1.41 2.93 -6.05
N MET A 20 -0.32 2.94 -5.28
CA MET A 20 0.86 2.11 -5.56
C MET A 20 0.52 0.61 -5.43
N VAL A 21 -0.14 0.22 -4.33
CA VAL A 21 -0.56 -1.18 -4.12
C VAL A 21 -1.49 -1.65 -5.24
N LYS A 22 -2.48 -0.82 -5.60
CA LYS A 22 -3.43 -1.10 -6.68
C LYS A 22 -2.71 -1.28 -8.02
N ASN A 23 -1.77 -0.40 -8.36
CA ASN A 23 -1.00 -0.51 -9.59
C ASN A 23 -0.21 -1.83 -9.67
N VAL A 24 0.45 -2.24 -8.59
CA VAL A 24 1.14 -3.54 -8.57
C VAL A 24 0.15 -4.70 -8.70
N TYR A 25 -1.00 -4.62 -8.03
CA TYR A 25 -2.05 -5.63 -8.15
C TYR A 25 -2.59 -5.74 -9.60
N GLU A 26 -2.84 -4.63 -10.27
CA GLU A 26 -3.31 -4.61 -11.66
C GLU A 26 -2.31 -5.25 -12.63
N ASN A 27 -1.01 -5.15 -12.34
CA ASN A 27 0.04 -5.71 -13.19
C ASN A 27 0.40 -7.18 -12.85
N THR A 28 0.17 -7.62 -11.61
CA THR A 28 0.69 -8.91 -11.11
C THR A 28 -0.38 -9.84 -10.54
N PHE A 29 -1.59 -9.32 -10.31
CA PHE A 29 -2.68 -9.96 -9.58
C PHE A 29 -2.32 -10.37 -8.15
N LYS A 30 -1.36 -9.67 -7.53
CA LYS A 30 -0.83 -9.97 -6.21
C LYS A 30 -0.70 -8.73 -5.34
N LEU A 31 -1.03 -8.88 -4.06
CA LEU A 31 -0.56 -7.97 -3.01
C LEU A 31 0.69 -8.59 -2.40
N LEU A 32 1.68 -7.77 -2.09
CA LEU A 32 3.01 -8.22 -1.66
C LEU A 32 3.26 -7.86 -0.18
N GLU A 33 4.24 -8.51 0.44
CA GLU A 33 4.69 -8.20 1.80
C GLU A 33 5.17 -6.74 1.93
N LYS A 34 5.91 -6.26 0.92
CA LYS A 34 6.52 -4.92 0.90
C LYS A 34 6.56 -4.31 -0.50
N TYR A 35 6.70 -2.99 -0.55
CA TYR A 35 6.71 -2.17 -1.77
C TYR A 35 7.84 -1.15 -1.72
N ASN A 36 8.44 -0.85 -2.87
CA ASN A 36 9.36 0.27 -3.01
C ASN A 36 8.56 1.55 -3.28
N VAL A 37 8.66 2.49 -2.35
CA VAL A 37 7.91 3.76 -2.36
C VAL A 37 8.56 4.86 -3.22
N VAL A 38 9.74 4.60 -3.77
CA VAL A 38 10.50 5.53 -4.62
C VAL A 38 10.46 5.07 -6.08
N GLU A 39 10.76 3.80 -6.33
CA GLU A 39 10.81 3.20 -7.66
C GLU A 39 9.71 2.13 -7.82
N ALA A 40 8.66 2.48 -8.56
CA ALA A 40 7.58 1.55 -8.85
C ALA A 40 8.09 0.34 -9.68
N GLY A 41 7.67 -0.86 -9.29
CA GLY A 41 8.00 -2.12 -9.99
C GLY A 41 9.20 -2.89 -9.42
N ASN A 42 10.07 -2.25 -8.64
CA ASN A 42 11.11 -2.96 -7.89
C ASN A 42 10.62 -3.30 -6.48
N THR A 43 9.91 -4.41 -6.32
CA THR A 43 9.34 -4.80 -5.03
C THR A 43 10.24 -5.77 -4.24
N GLY A 44 11.46 -6.07 -4.74
CA GLY A 44 12.39 -7.00 -4.12
C GLY A 44 13.43 -6.35 -3.20
N GLY A 45 14.32 -7.17 -2.63
CA GLY A 45 15.49 -6.74 -1.84
C GLY A 45 15.60 -7.40 -0.47
N GLY A 46 16.84 -7.49 0.05
CA GLY A 46 17.16 -8.16 1.31
C GLY A 46 17.56 -9.63 1.12
N GLU A 47 17.43 -10.44 2.19
CA GLU A 47 17.92 -11.82 2.23
C GLU A 47 17.03 -12.83 1.47
N TYR A 48 15.74 -12.52 1.27
CA TYR A 48 14.76 -13.43 0.68
C TYR A 48 13.82 -12.75 -0.32
N PRO A 49 13.22 -13.51 -1.26
CA PRO A 49 12.21 -13.00 -2.18
C PRO A 49 11.01 -12.39 -1.44
N ASN A 50 10.41 -11.36 -2.04
CA ASN A 50 9.17 -10.79 -1.54
C ASN A 50 8.01 -11.80 -1.64
N GLN A 51 7.14 -11.83 -0.64
CA GLN A 51 6.08 -12.83 -0.50
C GLN A 51 4.73 -12.31 -1.01
N ASP A 52 3.92 -13.22 -1.54
CA ASP A 52 2.58 -12.93 -2.07
C ASP A 52 1.49 -13.06 -1.00
N GLY A 53 0.43 -12.28 -1.11
CA GLY A 53 -0.82 -12.42 -0.33
C GLY A 53 -0.71 -12.00 1.13
N PHE A 54 0.28 -11.18 1.49
CA PHE A 54 0.64 -10.90 2.88
C PHE A 54 -0.48 -10.21 3.69
N GLY A 55 -0.79 -10.77 4.86
CA GLY A 55 -2.00 -10.43 5.64
C GLY A 55 -2.11 -8.95 6.05
N TRP A 56 -1.01 -8.32 6.50
CA TRP A 56 -1.07 -6.89 6.86
C TRP A 56 -1.34 -6.00 5.65
N THR A 57 -0.88 -6.38 4.46
CA THR A 57 -1.04 -5.55 3.26
C THR A 57 -2.50 -5.57 2.85
N ASN A 58 -3.10 -6.76 2.85
CA ASN A 58 -4.51 -6.94 2.56
C ASN A 58 -5.39 -6.15 3.54
N GLY A 59 -5.13 -6.31 4.85
CA GLY A 59 -5.92 -5.64 5.89
C GLY A 59 -5.84 -4.11 5.83
N VAL A 60 -4.63 -3.56 5.67
CA VAL A 60 -4.44 -2.10 5.55
C VAL A 60 -5.03 -1.56 4.25
N TYR A 61 -4.90 -2.29 3.14
CA TYR A 61 -5.49 -1.88 1.87
C TYR A 61 -7.02 -1.80 1.96
N CYS A 62 -7.69 -2.85 2.45
CA CYS A 62 -9.15 -2.86 2.63
C CYS A 62 -9.62 -1.69 3.50
N ALA A 63 -9.00 -1.49 4.67
CA ALA A 63 -9.37 -0.42 5.59
C ALA A 63 -9.22 0.99 4.96
N PHE A 64 -8.24 1.20 4.09
CA PHE A 64 -8.03 2.47 3.43
C PHE A 64 -8.92 2.68 2.20
N ASP A 65 -9.25 1.62 1.48
CA ASP A 65 -10.11 1.65 0.30
C ASP A 65 -11.57 1.88 0.71
N GLU A 66 -12.06 1.23 1.76
CA GLU A 66 -13.40 1.46 2.34
C GLU A 66 -13.58 2.92 2.81
N GLU A 67 -12.51 3.56 3.29
CA GLU A 67 -12.53 4.97 3.71
C GLU A 67 -12.47 5.97 2.54
N LYS A 68 -12.41 5.53 1.28
CA LYS A 68 -12.56 6.44 0.12
C LYS A 68 -14.02 6.66 -0.27
N ASP A 69 -14.90 5.74 0.10
CA ASP A 69 -16.33 5.76 -0.24
C ASP A 69 -17.20 6.40 0.86
N LEU A 70 -16.57 6.97 1.91
CA LEU A 70 -17.19 7.73 3.00
C LEU A 70 -16.91 9.23 2.87
#